data_AF-A0A367Q0K7-F1
#
_entry.id   AF-A0A367Q0K7-F1
#
_cell.length_a   1.000
_cell.length_b   1.000
_cell.length_c   1.000
_cell.angle_alpha   90.00
_cell.angle_beta   90.00
_cell.angle_gamma   90.00
#
_symmetry.space_group_name_H-M   'P 1'
#
loop_
_entity.id
_entity.type
_entity.pdbx_description
1 polymer ?
#
loop_
_entity_poly.entity_id
_entity_poly.type
_entity_poly.pdbx_seq_one_letter_code
_entity_poly.pdbx_strand_id
1 'polypeptide(L)' 'MKSIETIATVTKDGKITAQLPLDIPEGEHQVVIVIDEKLLAQKGESKQKRPPLNFPVHDCGLWPENLSLRREDMYDDWGR' A
#
# COMPACT_ATOMS: atom_id res chain seq x y z
N MET A 1 3.99 23.52 -24.97
CA MET A 1 3.68 22.07 -24.88
C MET A 1 2.67 21.90 -23.75
N LYS A 2 1.44 21.49 -24.05
CA LYS A 2 0.42 21.22 -23.03
C LYS A 2 0.30 19.71 -22.90
N SER A 3 0.64 19.15 -21.74
CA SER A 3 0.43 17.74 -21.43
C SER A 3 -0.94 17.56 -20.77
N ILE A 4 -1.69 16.57 -21.23
CA ILE A 4 -2.99 16.21 -20.65
C ILE A 4 -2.79 14.88 -19.93
N GLU A 5 -2.83 14.92 -18.61
CA GLU A 5 -2.85 13.73 -17.79
C GLU A 5 -4.30 13.42 -17.46
N THR A 6 -4.84 12.36 -18.06
CA THR A 6 -6.21 11.92 -17.83
C THR A 6 -6.27 10.41 -17.63
N ILE A 7 -7.26 9.96 -16.87
CA ILE A 7 -7.50 8.54 -16.67
C ILE A 7 -8.38 8.06 -17.83
N ALA A 8 -7.79 7.26 -18.72
CA ALA A 8 -8.52 6.65 -19.83
C ALA A 8 -8.95 5.24 -19.46
N THR A 9 -10.17 4.86 -19.86
CA THR A 9 -10.67 3.49 -19.67
C THR A 9 -10.31 2.67 -20.90
N VAL A 10 -9.69 1.50 -20.66
CA VAL A 10 -9.45 0.50 -21.71
C VAL A 10 -10.68 -0.41 -21.76
N THR A 11 -11.37 -0.42 -22.90
CA THR A 11 -12.51 -1.33 -23.09
C THR A 11 -12.01 -2.76 -23.38
N LYS A 12 -12.89 -3.76 -23.24
CA LYS A 12 -12.56 -5.18 -23.49
C LYS A 12 -12.02 -5.44 -24.90
N ASP A 13 -12.33 -4.56 -25.85
CA ASP A 13 -11.86 -4.62 -27.23
C ASP A 13 -10.47 -3.98 -27.43
N GLY A 14 -9.77 -3.63 -26.35
CA GLY A 14 -8.44 -3.01 -26.40
C GLY A 14 -8.45 -1.55 -26.89
N LYS A 15 -9.61 -0.89 -26.91
CA LYS A 15 -9.72 0.52 -27.31
C LYS A 15 -9.62 1.42 -26.08
N ILE A 16 -8.87 2.51 -26.23
CA ILE A 16 -8.74 3.55 -25.20
C ILE A 16 -9.74 4.67 -25.53
N THR A 17 -10.69 4.92 -24.63
CA THR A 17 -11.59 6.08 -24.73
C THR A 17 -11.16 7.13 -23.71
N ALA A 18 -10.80 8.33 -24.19
CA ALA A 18 -10.47 9.48 -23.37
C ALA A 18 -11.40 10.64 -23.71
N GLN A 19 -11.95 11.31 -22.69
CA GLN A 19 -12.67 12.56 -22.88
C GLN A 19 -11.68 13.71 -22.80
N LEU A 20 -11.54 14.44 -23.91
CA LEU A 20 -10.72 15.64 -23.98
C LEU A 20 -11.52 16.84 -23.44
N PRO A 21 -10.91 17.74 -22.66
CA PRO A 21 -11.55 18.97 -22.24
C PRO A 21 -11.78 19.90 -23.44
N LEU A 22 -12.83 20.73 -23.36
CA LEU A 22 -13.30 21.61 -24.45
C LEU A 22 -12.29 22.73 -24.84
N ASP A 23 -11.22 22.91 -24.05
CA ASP A 23 -10.18 23.92 -24.25
C ASP A 23 -9.16 23.60 -25.36
N ILE A 24 -9.34 22.48 -26.08
CA ILE A 24 -8.48 22.08 -27.18
C ILE A 24 -9.18 22.45 -28.50
N PRO A 25 -8.58 23.31 -29.34
CA PRO A 25 -9.17 23.68 -30.61
C PRO A 25 -9.29 22.45 -31.53
N GLU A 26 -10.26 22.48 -32.44
CA GLU A 26 -10.39 21.45 -33.48
C GLU A 26 -9.15 21.47 -34.38
N GLY A 27 -8.55 20.30 -34.62
CA GLY A 27 -7.38 20.18 -35.47
C GLY A 27 -6.54 18.93 -35.21
N GLU A 28 -5.50 18.74 -36.01
CA GLU A 28 -4.53 17.65 -35.81
C GLU A 28 -3.64 17.92 -34.60
N HIS A 29 -3.62 16.99 -33.66
CA HIS A 29 -2.80 17.08 -32.45
C HIS A 29 -1.97 15.81 -32.31
N GLN A 30 -0.68 15.97 -32.02
CA GLN A 30 0.18 14.85 -31.66
C GLN A 30 -0.15 14.41 -30.24
N VAL A 31 -0.60 13.16 -30.09
CA VAL A 31 -0.91 12.56 -28.80
C VAL A 31 0.21 11.62 -28.38
N VAL A 32 0.69 11.75 -27.14
CA VAL A 32 1.66 10.85 -26.53
C VAL A 32 0.98 10.12 -25.39
N ILE A 33 0.87 8.80 -25.49
CA ILE A 33 0.29 7.94 -24.45
C ILE A 33 1.44 7.26 -23.72
N VAL A 34 1.55 7.49 -22.41
CA VAL A 34 2.52 6.81 -21.55
C VAL A 34 1.75 5.85 -20.65
N ILE A 35 1.97 4.55 -20.81
CA ILE A 35 1.38 3.51 -19.98
C ILE A 35 2.41 3.16 -18.91
N ASP A 36 2.21 3.65 -17.70
CA ASP A 36 2.94 3.23 -16.51
C ASP A 36 2.08 2.17 -15.80
N GLU A 37 2.50 0.90 -15.88
CA GLU A 37 1.79 -0.23 -15.28
C GLU A 37 2.01 -0.23 -13.76
N LYS A 38 1.49 0.79 -13.09
CA LYS A 38 1.30 0.76 -11.65
C LYS A 38 0.07 -0.10 -11.40
N LEU A 39 0.30 -1.34 -10.96
CA LEU A 39 -0.72 -2.12 -10.26
C LEU A 39 -1.17 -1.28 -9.07
N LEU A 40 -2.17 -0.43 -9.29
CA LEU A 40 -2.93 0.23 -8.24
C LEU A 40 -3.62 -0.91 -7.52
N ALA A 41 -2.93 -1.46 -6.53
CA ALA A 41 -3.45 -2.47 -5.62
C ALA A 41 -4.88 -2.03 -5.31
N GLN A 42 -5.82 -2.87 -5.73
CA GLN A 42 -7.23 -2.54 -5.83
C GLN A 42 -7.65 -1.87 -4.52
N LYS A 43 -7.87 -0.54 -4.56
CA LYS A 43 -8.28 0.27 -3.40
C LYS A 43 -9.68 -0.09 -2.88
N GLY A 44 -10.23 -1.22 -3.34
CA GLY A 44 -11.58 -1.70 -3.08
C GLY A 44 -11.67 -3.15 -2.61
N GLU A 45 -10.55 -3.86 -2.37
CA GLU A 45 -10.66 -4.99 -1.45
C GLU A 45 -10.81 -4.40 -0.06
N SER A 46 -12.07 -4.26 0.36
CA SER A 46 -12.45 -4.03 1.74
C SER A 46 -11.45 -4.80 2.61
N LYS A 47 -10.75 -4.12 3.53
CA LYS A 47 -9.98 -4.79 4.58
C LYS A 47 -10.99 -5.61 5.39
N GLN A 48 -11.37 -6.78 4.88
CA GLN A 48 -12.15 -7.75 5.62
C GLN A 48 -11.34 -7.97 6.88
N LYS A 49 -11.97 -7.70 8.02
CA LYS A 49 -11.34 -7.80 9.33
C LYS A 49 -10.92 -9.25 9.46
N ARG A 50 -9.63 -9.52 9.21
CA ARG A 50 -9.10 -10.89 9.27
C ARG A 50 -9.35 -11.39 10.69
N PRO A 51 -9.88 -12.60 10.87
CA PRO A 51 -9.99 -13.16 12.20
C PRO A 51 -8.58 -13.19 12.83
N PRO A 52 -8.46 -12.93 14.14
CA PRO A 52 -7.17 -13.04 14.82
C PRO A 52 -6.62 -14.45 14.65
N LEU A 53 -5.31 -14.53 14.45
CA LEU A 53 -4.61 -15.81 14.32
C LEU A 53 -4.68 -16.55 15.66
N ASN A 54 -5.08 -17.81 15.62
CA ASN A 54 -5.10 -18.67 16.80
C ASN A 54 -3.74 -19.35 16.95
N PHE A 55 -2.87 -18.78 17.77
CA PHE A 55 -1.58 -19.37 18.12
C PHE A 55 -1.71 -20.21 19.40
N PRO A 56 -0.99 -21.34 19.51
CA PRO A 56 -0.94 -22.09 20.75
C PRO A 56 -0.39 -21.19 21.88
N VAL A 57 -1.12 -21.13 22.99
CA VAL A 57 -0.72 -20.35 24.17
C VAL A 57 0.23 -21.22 24.99
N HIS A 58 1.46 -20.75 25.19
CA HIS A 58 2.39 -21.36 26.13
C HIS A 58 2.17 -20.75 27.52
N ASP A 59 1.95 -21.59 28.53
CA ASP A 59 1.83 -21.18 29.92
C ASP A 59 3.13 -21.53 30.66
N CYS A 60 3.90 -20.49 31.00
CA CYS A 60 5.15 -20.62 31.77
C CYS A 60 4.93 -20.49 33.29
N GLY A 61 3.69 -20.43 33.75
CA GLY A 61 3.36 -20.15 35.15
C GLY A 61 3.56 -18.68 35.52
N LEU A 62 3.48 -18.40 36.83
CA LEU A 62 3.65 -17.06 37.37
C LEU A 62 5.11 -16.62 37.30
N TRP A 63 5.32 -15.36 36.94
CA TRP A 63 6.63 -14.75 37.02
C TRP A 63 7.09 -14.65 38.49
N PRO A 64 8.39 -14.79 38.78
CA PRO A 64 8.93 -14.57 40.11
C PRO A 64 8.63 -13.16 40.62
N GLU A 65 8.30 -13.01 41.91
CA GLU A 65 7.98 -11.71 42.52
C GLU A 65 9.12 -10.69 42.42
N ASN A 66 10.35 -11.17 42.36
CA ASN A 66 11.57 -10.38 42.28
C ASN A 66 12.21 -10.40 40.88
N LEU A 67 11.47 -10.80 39.84
CA LEU A 67 11.98 -10.78 38.48
C LEU A 67 12.28 -9.33 38.06
N SER A 68 13.55 -9.04 37.83
CA SER A 68 13.95 -7.79 37.19
C SER A 68 14.06 -7.97 35.69
N LEU A 69 13.45 -7.03 34.94
CA LEU A 69 13.60 -6.90 33.49
C LEU A 69 14.57 -5.77 33.12
N ARG A 70 15.38 -5.31 34.08
CA ARG A 70 16.43 -4.33 33.82
C ARG A 70 17.54 -4.97 33.03
N ARG A 71 18.15 -4.19 32.14
CA ARG A 71 19.26 -4.64 31.31
C ARG A 71 20.44 -5.07 32.17
N GLU A 72 20.69 -4.32 33.24
CA GLU A 72 21.75 -4.57 34.21
C GLU A 72 21.58 -5.94 34.86
N ASP A 73 20.35 -6.29 35.29
CA ASP A 73 20.06 -7.59 35.91
C ASP A 73 19.99 -8.75 34.91
N MET A 74 19.61 -8.49 33.65
CA MET A 74 19.54 -9.51 32.59
C MET A 74 20.88 -9.81 31.93
N TYR A 75 21.75 -8.80 31.81
CA TYR A 75 22.98 -8.86 31.01
C TYR A 75 24.24 -8.56 31.83
N ASP A 76 24.12 -8.39 33.15
CA ASP A 76 25.21 -8.03 34.06
C ASP A 76 25.94 -6.74 33.62
N ASP A 77 25.19 -5.80 33.02
CA ASP A 77 25.71 -4.60 32.36
C ASP A 77 25.71 -3.39 33.31
N TRP A 78 26.47 -3.46 34.40
CA TRP A 78 26.47 -2.45 35.47
C TRP A 78 27.27 -1.18 35.19
N GLY A 79 27.71 -0.97 33.94
CA GLY A 79 28.64 0.10 33.59
C GLY A 79 30.03 -0.14 34.19
N ARG A 80 31.08 0.06 33.39
CA ARG A 80 32.46 0.15 33.91
C ARG A 80 32.77 1.58 34.30
#